data_AF-A0A951JGA6-F1
#
_entry.id   AF-A0A951JGA6-F1
#
_cell.length_a   1.000
_cell.length_b   1.000
_cell.length_c   1.000
_cell.angle_alpha   90.00
_cell.angle_beta   90.00
_cell.angle_gamma   90.00
#
_symmetry.space_group_name_H-M   'P 1'
#
loop_
_entity.id
_entity.type
_entity.pdbx_description
1 polymer ?
#
loop_
_entity_poly.entity_id
_entity_poly.type
_entity_poly.pdbx_seq_one_letter_code
_entity_poly.pdbx_strand_id
1 'polypeptide(L)' 'MVPAAAASGLPLEPFLAAALSGGIVGDHASPISDTTIVASMAAATDHIDHVRTQLPYALLAGGVATAGFALVGATL' A
#
# COMPACT_ATOMS: atom_id res chain seq x y z
N MET A 1 2.51 -2.03 -15.59
CA MET A 1 2.55 -0.61 -15.21
C MET A 1 3.75 0.12 -15.82
N VAL A 2 4.98 -0.37 -15.66
CA VAL A 2 6.19 0.27 -16.22
C VAL A 2 6.10 0.60 -17.71
N PRO A 3 5.64 -0.30 -18.61
CA PRO A 3 5.54 0.04 -20.03
C PRO A 3 4.53 1.15 -20.33
N ALA A 4 3.42 1.20 -19.57
CA ALA A 4 2.39 2.22 -19.74
C ALA A 4 2.86 3.59 -19.23
N ALA A 5 3.59 3.62 -18.11
CA ALA A 5 4.21 4.83 -17.58
C ALA A 5 5.38 5.32 -18.46
N ALA A 6 6.14 4.43 -19.08
CA ALA A 6 7.20 4.83 -20.00
C ALA A 6 6.66 5.51 -21.28
N ALA A 7 5.42 5.20 -21.67
CA ALA A 7 4.76 5.79 -22.83
C ALA A 7 4.18 7.20 -22.57
N SER A 8 4.08 7.65 -21.31
CA SER A 8 3.48 8.94 -20.97
C SER A 8 4.45 10.13 -21.09
N GLY A 9 5.75 9.89 -21.32
CA GLY A 9 6.76 10.96 -21.38
C GLY A 9 7.05 11.62 -20.03
N LEU A 10 6.48 11.09 -18.94
CA LEU A 10 6.64 11.57 -17.57
C LEU A 10 7.74 10.79 -16.84
N PRO A 11 8.31 11.35 -15.76
CA PRO A 11 9.24 10.62 -14.88
C PRO A 11 8.62 9.31 -14.39
N LEU A 12 9.37 8.22 -14.47
CA LEU A 12 8.92 6.86 -14.12
C LEU A 12 8.88 6.63 -12.60
N GLU A 13 9.69 7.39 -11.86
CA GLU A 13 9.90 7.31 -10.42
C GLU A 13 8.59 7.37 -9.60
N PRO A 14 7.69 8.37 -9.79
CA PRO A 14 6.44 8.44 -9.03
C PRO A 14 5.50 7.28 -9.33
N PHE A 15 5.49 6.74 -10.55
CA PHE A 15 4.69 5.57 -10.89
C PHE A 15 5.18 4.34 -10.13
N LEU A 16 6.49 4.06 -10.15
CA LEU A 16 7.08 2.95 -9.41
C LEU A 16 6.83 3.09 -7.91
N ALA A 17 7.03 4.28 -7.35
CA ALA A 17 6.78 4.56 -5.95
C ALA A 17 5.31 4.33 -5.57
N ALA A 18 4.36 4.77 -6.40
CA ALA A 18 2.93 4.56 -6.18
C ALA A 18 2.54 3.08 -6.21
N ALA A 19 3.07 2.32 -7.17
CA ALA A 19 2.81 0.88 -7.29
C ALA A 19 3.32 0.10 -6.07
N LEU A 20 4.57 0.37 -5.67
CA LEU A 20 5.19 -0.28 -4.52
C LEU A 20 4.44 0.07 -3.23
N SER A 21 4.10 1.35 -3.04
CA SER A 21 3.34 1.79 -1.88
C SER A 21 1.97 1.13 -1.79
N GLY A 22 1.25 1.02 -2.92
CA GLY A 22 -0.04 0.32 -2.97
C GLY A 22 0.07 -1.17 -2.64
N GLY A 23 1.15 -1.82 -3.10
CA GLY A 23 1.45 -3.21 -2.74
C GLY A 23 1.66 -3.40 -1.24
N ILE A 24 2.42 -2.51 -0.60
CA ILE A 24 2.67 -2.54 0.86
C ILE A 24 1.39 -2.38 1.67
N VAL A 25 0.52 -1.42 1.29
CA VAL A 25 -0.77 -1.24 1.97
C VAL A 25 -1.65 -2.49 1.84
N GLY A 26 -1.69 -3.09 0.64
CA GLY A 26 -2.42 -4.33 0.41
C GLY A 26 -1.89 -5.51 1.23
N ASP A 27 -0.57 -5.62 1.35
CA ASP A 27 0.11 -6.62 2.17
C ASP A 27 -0.33 -6.52 3.65
N HIS A 28 -0.27 -5.31 4.23
CA HIS A 28 -0.67 -5.05 5.62
C HIS A 28 -2.17 -5.22 5.89
N ALA A 29 -3.03 -4.93 4.91
CA ALA A 29 -4.48 -5.01 5.07
C ALA A 29 -5.05 -6.41 4.77
N SER A 30 -4.27 -7.28 4.11
CA SER A 30 -4.73 -8.57 3.62
C SER A 30 -4.72 -9.64 4.72
N PRO A 31 -5.87 -10.32 4.99
CA PRO A 31 -5.96 -11.43 5.93
C PRO A 31 -5.34 -12.74 5.42
N ILE A 32 -4.72 -12.72 4.25
CA ILE A 32 -4.05 -13.90 3.67
C ILE A 32 -2.58 -13.62 3.35
N SER A 33 -2.07 -12.43 3.68
CA SER A 33 -0.64 -12.17 3.48
C SER A 33 0.21 -12.91 4.53
N ASP A 34 1.31 -13.50 4.07
CA ASP A 34 2.31 -14.14 4.92
C ASP A 34 2.85 -13.19 6.00
N THR A 35 3.05 -11.91 5.67
CA THR A 35 3.52 -10.89 6.63
C THR A 35 2.48 -10.66 7.72
N THR A 36 1.21 -10.53 7.37
CA THR A 36 0.09 -10.35 8.30
C THR A 36 -0.10 -11.58 9.19
N ILE A 37 0.04 -12.79 8.62
CA ILE A 37 -0.01 -14.04 9.39
C ILE A 37 1.11 -14.06 10.43
N VAL A 38 2.36 -13.84 9.99
CA VAL A 38 3.53 -13.81 10.90
C VAL A 38 3.41 -12.71 11.94
N ALA A 39 2.94 -11.52 11.58
CA ALA A 39 2.73 -10.40 12.50
C ALA A 39 1.68 -10.72 13.58
N SER A 40 0.56 -11.36 13.21
CA SER A 40 -0.47 -11.77 14.18
C SER A 40 0.03 -12.83 15.16
N MET A 41 0.85 -13.79 14.69
CA MET A 41 1.47 -14.78 15.56
C MET A 41 2.47 -14.14 16.53
N ALA A 42 3.30 -13.21 16.04
CA ALA A 42 4.27 -12.49 16.86
C ALA A 42 3.59 -11.62 17.93
N ALA A 43 2.41 -11.08 17.61
CA ALA A 43 1.57 -10.32 18.56
C ALA A 43 0.80 -11.22 19.53
N ALA A 44 0.81 -12.55 19.36
CA ALA A 44 0.01 -13.51 20.13
C ALA A 44 -1.50 -13.18 20.14
N THR A 45 -2.01 -12.65 19.03
CA THR A 45 -3.42 -12.28 18.85
C THR A 45 -4.12 -13.22 17.87
N ASP A 46 -5.44 -13.32 17.95
CA ASP A 46 -6.22 -13.95 16.87
C ASP A 46 -5.96 -13.21 15.54
N HIS A 47 -5.81 -13.97 14.46
CA HIS A 47 -5.42 -13.44 13.18
C HIS A 47 -6.43 -12.42 12.61
N ILE A 48 -7.72 -12.72 12.72
CA ILE A 48 -8.77 -11.85 12.17
C ILE A 48 -8.93 -10.59 13.03
N ASP A 49 -8.77 -10.70 14.34
CA ASP A 49 -8.79 -9.54 15.23
C ASP A 49 -7.56 -8.65 15.02
N HIS A 50 -6.39 -9.24 14.77
CA HIS A 50 -5.19 -8.51 14.34
C HIS A 50 -5.50 -7.69 13.08
N VAL A 51 -5.97 -8.33 12.01
CA VAL A 51 -6.30 -7.65 10.75
C VAL A 51 -7.31 -6.52 10.96
N ARG A 52 -8.38 -6.77 11.71
CA ARG A 52 -9.43 -5.77 11.97
C ARG A 52 -8.91 -4.55 12.71
N THR A 53 -8.01 -4.73 13.67
CA THR A 53 -7.41 -3.60 14.39
C THR A 53 -6.39 -2.85 13.56
N GLN A 54 -5.71 -3.51 12.61
CA GLN A 54 -4.74 -2.87 11.71
C GLN A 54 -5.39 -2.17 10.51
N LEU A 55 -6.55 -2.64 10.03
CA LEU A 55 -7.21 -2.12 8.83
C LEU A 55 -7.45 -0.59 8.86
N PRO A 56 -7.91 0.03 9.97
CA PRO A 56 -8.06 1.48 10.04
C PRO A 56 -6.75 2.24 9.79
N TYR A 57 -5.62 1.72 10.31
CA TYR A 57 -4.31 2.32 10.12
C TYR A 57 -3.81 2.14 8.68
N ALA A 58 -4.01 0.96 8.10
CA ALA A 58 -3.67 0.68 6.72
C ALA A 58 -4.46 1.58 5.74
N LEU A 59 -5.76 1.78 6.00
CA LEU A 59 -6.62 2.67 5.20
C LEU A 59 -6.22 4.14 5.34
N LEU A 60 -5.86 4.60 6.55
CA LEU A 60 -5.37 5.96 6.76
C LEU A 60 -4.06 6.20 5.98
N ALA A 61 -3.08 5.29 6.13
CA ALA A 61 -1.81 5.37 5.42
C ALA A 61 -2.00 5.30 3.90
N GLY A 62 -2.84 4.38 3.43
CA GLY A 62 -3.23 4.26 2.03
C GLY A 62 -3.88 5.54 1.49
N GLY A 63 -4.81 6.13 2.23
CA GLY A 63 -5.47 7.38 1.86
C GLY A 63 -4.50 8.56 1.75
N VAL A 64 -3.58 8.71 2.72
CA VAL A 64 -2.54 9.75 2.68
C VAL A 64 -1.60 9.55 1.49
N ALA A 65 -1.17 8.31 1.23
CA ALA A 65 -0.32 7.99 0.09
C ALA A 65 -1.04 8.28 -1.24
N THR A 66 -2.31 7.87 -1.38
CA THR A 66 -3.13 8.16 -2.55
C THR A 66 -3.25 9.66 -2.80
N ALA A 67 -3.54 10.46 -1.75
CA ALA A 67 -3.60 11.92 -1.88
C ALA A 67 -2.26 12.51 -2.31
N GLY A 68 -1.14 12.06 -1.71
CA GLY A 68 0.20 12.51 -2.06
C GLY A 68 0.56 12.22 -3.53
N PHE A 69 0.35 10.98 -3.99
CA PHE A 69 0.62 10.62 -5.38
C PHE A 69 -0.32 11.32 -6.38
N ALA A 70 -1.58 11.56 -6.01
CA ALA A 70 -2.50 12.34 -6.82
C ALA A 70 -2.04 13.79 -6.98
N LEU A 71 -1.54 14.42 -5.90
CA LEU A 71 -0.97 15.76 -5.96
C LEU A 71 0.26 15.82 -6.83
N VAL A 72 1.20 14.87 -6.67
CA VAL A 72 2.39 14.78 -7.53
C VAL A 72 1.98 14.62 -8.99
N GLY A 73 1.06 13.71 -9.29
CA GLY A 73 0.53 13.50 -10.65
C GLY A 73 -0.20 14.72 -11.23
N ALA A 74 -0.79 15.58 -10.41
CA ALA A 74 -1.41 16.82 -10.86
C ALA A 74 -0.41 17.95 -11.16
N THR A 75 0.84 17.83 -10.67
CA THR A 75 1.91 18.82 -10.88
C THR A 75 2.92 18.44 -11.96
N LEU A 76 2.84 17.22 -12.49
CA LEU A 76 3.68 16.68 -13.56
C LEU A 76 3.01 16.83 -14.92
#